data_AF-A0AAN8MMQ0-F1
#
_entry.id   AF-A0AAN8MMQ0-F1
#
_cell.length_a   1.000
_cell.length_b   1.000
_cell.length_c   1.000
_cell.angle_alpha   90.00
_cell.angle_beta   90.00
_cell.angle_gamma   90.00
#
_symmetry.space_group_name_H-M   'P 1'
#
loop_
_entity.id
_entity.type
_entity.pdbx_description
1 polymer ?
#
loop_
_entity_poly.entity_id
_entity_poly.type
_entity_poly.pdbx_seq_one_letter_code
_entity_poly.pdbx_strand_id
1 'polypeptide(L)'
;MDPHLAQVLKALQETASGSQPQVQAPAQAQAQTQVQVSQGYQQSYDPRRIYQPDIPLPARPPQEYAQPAPQPSERVDPRTITQWPAALKYITTTITTNPAAMERLKKMKQHQKDHEKQWWRSREAILERHSKSSDNRMAMDSVLKSFGVASSSTELTPEAKVQELQTYDEKVYRASVQMYASMSEDFKSLGIPFFVITEEEFPGDKDAFLEVRKKVVELIDDLT
;
A
#
# COMPACT_ATOMS: atom_id res chain seq x y z
N MET A 1 -17.05 -45.76 22.91
CA MET A 1 -17.41 -44.62 23.77
C MET A 1 -16.22 -43.69 23.80
N ASP A 2 -16.32 -42.53 23.17
CA ASP A 2 -15.19 -41.63 22.93
C ASP A 2 -14.84 -40.86 24.23
N PRO A 3 -13.61 -40.99 24.76
CA PRO A 3 -13.21 -40.38 26.03
C PRO A 3 -13.20 -38.84 25.98
N HIS A 4 -13.15 -38.25 24.78
CA HIS A 4 -13.16 -36.80 24.62
C HIS A 4 -14.54 -36.20 24.88
N LEU A 5 -15.60 -36.93 24.53
CA LEU A 5 -16.99 -36.49 24.73
C LEU A 5 -17.37 -36.45 26.23
N ALA A 6 -16.80 -37.37 27.02
CA ALA A 6 -17.01 -37.41 28.48
C ALA A 6 -16.36 -36.21 29.19
N GLN A 7 -15.24 -35.70 28.67
CA GLN A 7 -14.57 -34.53 29.24
C GLN A 7 -15.32 -33.23 28.94
N VAL A 8 -15.90 -33.10 27.74
CA VAL A 8 -16.70 -31.92 27.36
C VAL A 8 -17.98 -31.82 28.19
N LEU A 9 -18.66 -32.95 28.44
CA LEU A 9 -19.85 -32.98 29.31
C LEU A 9 -19.53 -32.64 30.77
N LYS A 10 -18.37 -33.08 31.28
CA LYS A 10 -17.94 -32.75 32.65
C LYS A 10 -17.62 -31.26 32.83
N ALA A 11 -16.94 -30.66 31.84
CA ALA A 11 -16.61 -29.23 31.86
C ALA A 11 -17.86 -28.33 31.78
N LEU A 12 -18.90 -28.76 31.08
CA LEU A 12 -20.18 -28.03 31.03
C LEU A 12 -21.00 -28.16 32.32
N GLN A 13 -20.81 -29.23 33.10
CA GLN A 13 -21.53 -29.45 34.36
C GLN A 13 -20.93 -28.65 35.54
N GLU A 14 -19.61 -28.39 35.51
CA GLU A 14 -18.91 -27.60 36.54
C GLU A 14 -19.16 -26.08 36.43
N THR A 15 -19.63 -25.58 35.28
CA THR A 15 -19.94 -24.14 35.10
C THR A 15 -21.35 -23.75 35.55
N ALA A 16 -22.20 -24.71 35.91
CA ALA A 16 -23.61 -24.48 36.24
C ALA A 16 -23.93 -24.40 37.75
N SER A 17 -22.93 -24.48 38.64
CA SER A 17 -23.17 -24.48 40.10
C SER A 17 -22.28 -23.50 40.87
N GLY A 18 -22.87 -22.38 41.33
CA GLY A 18 -22.57 -21.82 42.67
C GLY A 18 -21.74 -20.53 42.80
N SER A 19 -22.46 -19.41 42.95
CA SER A 19 -22.42 -18.44 44.08
C SER A 19 -21.16 -17.63 44.48
N GLN A 20 -21.33 -16.29 44.45
CA GLN A 20 -20.66 -15.20 45.20
C GLN A 20 -21.03 -15.18 46.71
N PRO A 21 -20.51 -14.28 47.61
CA PRO A 21 -19.40 -13.29 47.53
C PRO A 21 -18.43 -13.24 48.77
N GLN A 22 -17.25 -12.61 48.66
CA GLN A 22 -16.72 -11.74 49.74
C GLN A 22 -15.57 -10.80 49.29
N VAL A 23 -15.54 -9.63 49.93
CA VAL A 23 -14.74 -8.42 49.68
C VAL A 23 -13.33 -8.44 50.31
N GLN A 24 -12.30 -7.99 49.55
CA GLN A 24 -11.17 -7.15 50.04
C GLN A 24 -10.21 -6.75 48.88
N ALA A 25 -9.84 -5.47 48.82
CA ALA A 25 -8.74 -4.91 48.01
C ALA A 25 -7.50 -4.70 48.92
N PRO A 26 -6.27 -4.32 48.45
CA PRO A 26 -5.84 -3.96 47.09
C PRO A 26 -4.52 -4.66 46.64
N ALA A 27 -4.16 -4.52 45.34
CA ALA A 27 -2.80 -4.29 44.81
C ALA A 27 -2.66 -4.88 43.39
N GLN A 28 -2.25 -4.02 42.46
CA GLN A 28 -2.08 -4.31 41.04
C GLN A 28 -0.82 -5.18 40.82
N ALA A 29 -1.00 -6.35 40.23
CA ALA A 29 0.04 -7.08 39.52
C ALA A 29 -0.59 -7.67 38.25
N GLN A 30 -0.33 -7.03 37.11
CA GLN A 30 -0.77 -7.50 35.80
C GLN A 30 0.10 -8.69 35.39
N ALA A 31 -0.41 -9.91 35.58
CA ALA A 31 0.08 -11.09 34.89
C ALA A 31 -0.75 -11.28 33.61
N GLN A 32 -0.13 -10.98 32.46
CA GLN A 32 -0.70 -11.21 31.14
C GLN A 32 -0.72 -12.72 30.86
N THR A 33 -1.90 -13.33 30.81
CA THR A 33 -2.06 -14.64 30.14
C THR A 33 -2.18 -14.38 28.64
N GLN A 34 -1.09 -14.64 27.92
CA GLN A 34 -1.09 -14.71 26.46
C GLN A 34 -1.97 -15.86 26.01
N VAL A 35 -3.14 -15.54 25.45
CA VAL A 35 -3.85 -16.47 24.56
C VAL A 35 -3.24 -16.27 23.17
N GLN A 36 -2.33 -17.16 22.81
CA GLN A 36 -1.65 -17.18 21.51
C GLN A 36 -2.65 -17.72 20.47
N VAL A 37 -3.54 -16.84 20.00
CA VAL A 37 -4.33 -17.11 18.78
C VAL A 37 -3.46 -16.72 17.60
N SER A 38 -3.06 -17.71 16.81
CA SER A 38 -2.35 -17.58 15.55
C SER A 38 -3.15 -16.69 14.57
N GLN A 39 -2.95 -15.38 14.64
CA GLN A 39 -3.43 -14.41 13.66
C GLN A 39 -2.50 -14.42 12.43
N GLY A 40 -2.58 -15.49 11.65
CA GLY A 40 -2.16 -15.46 10.25
C GLY A 40 -3.41 -15.25 9.40
N TYR A 41 -3.42 -14.25 8.53
CA TYR A 41 -4.42 -14.03 7.46
C TYR A 41 -5.71 -13.27 7.78
N GLN A 42 -5.75 -12.27 8.66
CA GLN A 42 -6.72 -11.17 8.52
C GLN A 42 -6.10 -9.83 8.94
N GLN A 43 -5.08 -9.38 8.22
CA GLN A 43 -4.87 -7.94 8.13
C GLN A 43 -5.86 -7.40 7.11
N SER A 44 -6.85 -6.64 7.58
CA SER A 44 -7.59 -5.71 6.74
C SER A 44 -6.57 -4.77 6.10
N TYR A 45 -6.20 -5.04 4.85
CA TYR A 45 -5.23 -4.24 4.13
C TYR A 45 -5.80 -2.84 3.91
N ASP A 46 -5.11 -1.83 4.44
CA ASP A 46 -5.41 -0.43 4.17
C ASP A 46 -4.53 0.04 3.01
N PRO A 47 -5.10 0.30 1.82
CA PRO A 47 -4.34 0.81 0.67
C PRO A 47 -3.73 2.19 0.91
N ARG A 48 -4.02 2.85 2.04
CA ARG A 48 -3.37 4.11 2.46
C ARG A 48 -1.98 3.93 3.07
N ARG A 49 -1.52 2.70 3.35
CA ARG A 49 -0.12 2.46 3.70
C ARG A 49 0.75 2.54 2.45
N ILE A 50 0.86 3.76 1.93
CA ILE A 50 1.60 4.10 0.73
C ILE A 50 3.01 4.47 1.15
N TYR A 51 3.98 3.92 0.40
CA TYR A 51 5.30 4.48 0.14
C TYR A 51 5.82 5.46 1.20
N GLN A 52 6.63 4.95 2.13
CA GLN A 52 7.60 5.81 2.80
C GLN A 52 8.78 5.95 1.85
N PRO A 53 9.08 7.15 1.33
CA PRO A 53 10.38 7.38 0.72
C PRO A 53 11.43 7.01 1.77
N ASP A 54 12.44 6.22 1.39
CA ASP A 54 13.62 6.02 2.22
C ASP A 54 14.24 7.41 2.43
N ILE A 55 13.94 8.03 3.58
CA ILE A 55 14.62 9.24 4.03
C ILE A 55 15.98 8.73 4.51
N PRO A 56 17.09 9.04 3.83
CA PRO A 56 18.39 8.67 4.36
C PRO A 56 18.57 9.44 5.66
N LEU A 57 18.74 8.73 6.78
CA LEU A 57 19.28 9.30 8.01
C LEU A 57 20.61 9.99 7.67
N PRO A 58 20.92 11.17 8.24
CA PRO A 58 22.17 11.86 7.96
C PRO A 58 23.35 11.00 8.45
N ALA A 59 24.00 10.32 7.51
CA ALA A 59 25.28 9.67 7.75
C ALA A 59 26.34 10.76 7.96
N ARG A 60 26.98 10.70 9.11
CA ARG A 60 28.11 11.55 9.50
C ARG A 60 29.26 11.36 8.49
N PRO A 61 29.86 12.42 7.91
CA PRO A 61 30.95 12.25 6.96
C PRO A 61 32.27 11.90 7.67
N PRO A 62 33.02 10.88 7.21
CA PRO A 62 34.45 10.77 7.45
C PRO A 62 35.20 11.78 6.57
N GLN A 63 36.21 12.44 7.14
CA GLN A 63 37.03 13.44 6.48
C GLN A 63 37.89 12.86 5.33
N GLU A 64 37.84 13.58 4.21
CA GLU A 64 38.89 13.92 3.25
C GLU A 64 40.02 12.93 2.93
N TYR A 65 40.03 12.52 1.65
CA TYR A 65 41.25 12.55 0.84
C TYR A 65 40.95 13.30 -0.46
N ALA A 66 41.63 14.42 -0.68
CA ALA A 66 41.49 15.25 -1.87
C ALA A 66 41.99 14.50 -3.10
N GLN A 67 41.07 14.08 -3.98
CA GLN A 67 41.39 13.74 -5.36
C GLN A 67 41.27 15.00 -6.23
N PRO A 68 42.15 15.20 -7.23
CA PRO A 68 42.08 16.35 -8.13
C PRO A 68 40.77 16.35 -8.91
N ALA A 69 40.01 17.44 -8.79
CA ALA A 69 38.72 17.62 -9.44
C ALA A 69 38.84 17.61 -10.98
N PRO A 70 38.02 16.84 -11.71
CA PRO A 70 37.78 17.11 -13.12
C PRO A 70 37.04 18.45 -13.25
N GLN A 71 37.34 19.17 -14.33
CA GLN A 71 36.87 20.51 -14.66
C GLN A 71 35.34 20.69 -14.50
N PRO A 72 34.86 21.91 -14.20
CA PRO A 72 33.43 22.20 -14.15
C PRO A 72 32.85 22.09 -15.56
N SER A 73 32.22 20.96 -15.88
CA SER A 73 31.18 20.98 -16.89
C SER A 73 30.11 21.96 -16.41
N GLU A 74 29.79 22.97 -17.23
CA GLU A 74 28.65 23.84 -16.99
C GLU A 74 27.42 22.96 -16.76
N ARG A 75 27.04 22.76 -15.49
CA ARG A 75 25.85 22.00 -15.14
C ARG A 75 24.67 22.84 -15.57
N VAL A 76 24.08 22.49 -16.71
CA VAL A 76 22.84 23.10 -17.20
C VAL A 76 21.78 22.95 -16.11
N ASP A 77 21.25 24.08 -15.64
CA ASP A 77 20.18 24.08 -14.64
C ASP A 77 18.90 23.52 -15.29
N PRO A 78 18.35 22.40 -14.79
CA PRO A 78 17.15 21.80 -15.35
C PRO A 78 15.93 22.71 -15.35
N ARG A 79 15.89 23.75 -14.48
CA ARG A 79 14.81 24.74 -14.45
C ARG A 79 14.80 25.66 -15.68
N THR A 80 15.95 25.84 -16.33
CA THR A 80 16.08 26.67 -17.55
C THR A 80 15.63 25.94 -18.82
N ILE A 81 15.42 24.62 -18.73
CA ILE A 81 15.05 23.79 -19.86
C ILE A 81 13.54 23.84 -20.07
N THR A 82 13.12 24.61 -21.06
CA THR A 82 11.69 24.78 -21.42
C THR A 82 11.31 24.11 -22.75
N GLN A 83 12.30 23.59 -23.50
CA GLN A 83 12.09 22.99 -24.82
C GLN A 83 12.31 21.48 -24.79
N TRP A 84 11.42 20.72 -25.43
CA TRP A 84 11.47 19.25 -25.45
C TRP A 84 12.80 18.66 -25.93
N PRO A 85 13.41 19.09 -27.06
CA PRO A 85 14.68 18.53 -27.52
C PRO A 85 15.83 18.72 -26.52
N ALA A 86 15.83 19.85 -25.80
CA ALA A 86 16.82 20.13 -24.76
C ALA A 86 16.60 19.23 -23.53
N ALA A 87 15.35 18.99 -23.14
CA ALA A 87 15.01 18.06 -22.06
C ALA A 87 15.39 16.62 -22.39
N LEU A 88 15.10 16.15 -23.61
CA LEU A 88 15.49 14.82 -24.08
C LEU A 88 17.02 14.64 -23.99
N LYS A 89 17.79 15.61 -24.50
CA LYS A 89 19.25 15.58 -24.40
C LYS A 89 19.71 15.57 -22.95
N TYR A 90 19.11 16.38 -22.08
CA TYR A 90 19.47 16.44 -20.67
C TYR A 90 19.23 15.10 -19.97
N ILE A 91 18.05 14.50 -20.14
CA ILE A 91 17.70 13.22 -19.52
C ILE A 91 18.65 12.11 -20.02
N THR A 92 18.82 12.01 -21.34
CA THR A 92 19.64 10.95 -21.97
C THR A 92 21.14 11.06 -21.72
N THR A 93 21.65 12.23 -21.31
CA THR A 93 23.09 12.45 -21.05
C THR A 93 23.41 12.61 -19.57
N THR A 94 22.56 13.27 -18.80
CA THR A 94 22.83 13.64 -17.40
C THR A 94 22.18 12.66 -16.43
N ILE A 95 20.92 12.29 -16.66
CA ILE A 95 20.18 11.40 -15.75
C ILE A 95 20.63 9.94 -15.93
N THR A 96 20.74 9.48 -17.17
CA THR A 96 21.18 8.10 -17.48
C THR A 96 22.61 7.81 -17.03
N THR A 97 23.50 8.80 -17.10
CA THR A 97 24.90 8.69 -16.64
C THR A 97 25.00 8.68 -15.10
N ASN A 98 23.95 9.12 -14.39
CA ASN A 98 23.91 9.10 -12.94
C ASN A 98 23.30 7.77 -12.43
N PRO A 99 24.11 6.82 -11.92
CA PRO A 99 23.62 5.51 -11.52
C PRO A 99 22.63 5.58 -10.34
N ALA A 100 22.83 6.52 -9.40
CA ALA A 100 21.94 6.70 -8.27
C ALA A 100 20.56 7.22 -8.69
N ALA A 101 20.52 8.13 -9.68
CA ALA A 101 19.26 8.61 -10.25
C ALA A 101 18.52 7.47 -10.95
N MET A 102 19.21 6.69 -11.79
CA MET A 102 18.61 5.55 -12.49
C MET A 102 18.10 4.46 -11.55
N GLU A 103 18.83 4.16 -10.47
CA GLU A 103 18.37 3.20 -9.46
C GLU A 103 17.09 3.69 -8.77
N ARG A 104 17.02 4.97 -8.41
CA ARG A 104 15.81 5.56 -7.80
C ARG A 104 14.61 5.47 -8.75
N LEU A 105 14.80 5.81 -10.03
CA LEU A 105 13.75 5.71 -11.04
C LEU A 105 13.24 4.27 -11.22
N LYS A 106 14.16 3.28 -11.27
CA LYS A 106 13.79 1.86 -11.32
C LYS A 106 13.01 1.40 -10.10
N LYS A 107 13.45 1.79 -8.90
CA LYS A 107 12.74 1.46 -7.64
C LYS A 107 11.34 2.07 -7.63
N MET A 108 11.20 3.31 -8.07
CA MET A 108 9.90 3.98 -8.15
C MET A 108 8.94 3.25 -9.11
N LYS A 109 9.41 2.88 -10.32
CA LYS A 109 8.63 2.06 -11.27
C LYS A 109 8.26 0.69 -10.69
N GLN A 110 9.17 0.06 -9.97
CA GLN A 110 8.90 -1.21 -9.29
C GLN A 110 7.84 -1.06 -8.21
N HIS A 111 7.94 -0.03 -7.36
CA HIS A 111 6.93 0.25 -6.33
C HIS A 111 5.55 0.54 -6.94
N GLN A 112 5.48 1.24 -8.07
CA GLN A 112 4.23 1.44 -8.79
C GLN A 112 3.59 0.08 -9.14
N LYS A 113 4.34 -0.79 -9.81
CA LYS A 113 3.87 -2.12 -10.23
C LYS A 113 3.46 -2.98 -9.04
N ASP A 114 4.20 -2.90 -7.94
CA ASP A 114 3.90 -3.66 -6.73
C ASP A 114 2.60 -3.19 -6.06
N HIS A 115 2.38 -1.87 -5.95
CA HIS A 115 1.11 -1.34 -5.46
C HIS A 115 -0.06 -1.74 -6.37
N GLU A 116 0.07 -1.61 -7.69
CA GLU A 116 -0.96 -2.01 -8.64
C GLU A 116 -1.31 -3.50 -8.50
N LYS A 117 -0.29 -4.35 -8.42
CA LYS A 117 -0.46 -5.80 -8.21
C LYS A 117 -1.12 -6.09 -6.87
N GLN A 118 -0.76 -5.37 -5.82
CA GLN A 118 -1.32 -5.52 -4.49
C GLN A 118 -2.79 -5.06 -4.44
N TRP A 119 -3.11 -3.95 -5.09
CA TRP A 119 -4.47 -3.45 -5.18
C TRP A 119 -5.36 -4.42 -5.95
N TRP A 120 -4.86 -4.97 -7.05
CA TRP A 120 -5.55 -6.01 -7.81
C TRP A 120 -5.81 -7.26 -6.95
N ARG A 121 -4.77 -7.82 -6.31
CA ARG A 121 -4.90 -9.00 -5.43
C ARG A 121 -5.92 -8.79 -4.31
N SER A 122 -5.92 -7.60 -3.71
CA SER A 122 -6.84 -7.28 -2.62
C SER A 122 -8.29 -7.17 -3.13
N ARG A 123 -8.49 -6.62 -4.33
CA ARG A 123 -9.80 -6.60 -4.98
C ARG A 123 -10.30 -8.01 -5.31
N GLU A 124 -9.43 -8.87 -5.85
CA GLU A 124 -9.75 -10.27 -6.10
C GLU A 124 -10.12 -11.02 -4.81
N ALA A 125 -9.42 -10.75 -3.71
CA ALA A 125 -9.75 -11.34 -2.41
C ALA A 125 -11.14 -10.89 -1.89
N ILE A 126 -11.55 -9.65 -2.15
CA ILE A 126 -12.91 -9.18 -1.83
C ILE A 126 -13.95 -9.97 -2.64
N LEU A 127 -13.72 -10.14 -3.95
CA LEU A 127 -14.61 -10.91 -4.83
C LEU A 127 -14.70 -12.38 -4.42
N GLU A 128 -13.57 -13.00 -4.11
CA GLU A 128 -13.52 -14.39 -3.67
C GLU A 128 -14.26 -14.58 -2.33
N ARG A 129 -14.16 -13.60 -1.42
CA ARG A 129 -14.95 -13.61 -0.18
C ARG A 129 -16.44 -13.47 -0.47
N HIS A 130 -16.83 -12.61 -1.42
CA HIS A 130 -18.23 -12.44 -1.81
C HIS A 130 -18.85 -13.72 -2.39
N SER A 131 -18.09 -14.51 -3.15
CA SER A 131 -18.54 -15.79 -3.70
C SER A 131 -18.56 -16.91 -2.64
N LYS A 132 -17.49 -17.05 -1.84
CA LYS A 132 -17.46 -18.05 -0.75
C LYS A 132 -18.56 -17.83 0.29
N SER A 133 -18.96 -16.57 0.52
CA SER A 133 -20.06 -16.26 1.44
C SER A 133 -21.41 -16.81 0.97
N SER A 134 -21.68 -16.89 -0.34
CA SER A 134 -22.92 -17.50 -0.84
C SER A 134 -22.88 -19.03 -0.73
N ASP A 135 -21.75 -19.63 -1.06
CA ASP A 135 -21.58 -21.09 -1.06
C ASP A 135 -21.58 -21.66 0.36
N ASN A 136 -20.86 -21.02 1.28
CA ASN A 136 -20.85 -21.42 2.70
C ASN A 136 -22.24 -21.27 3.34
N ARG A 137 -23.04 -20.27 2.93
CA ARG A 137 -24.42 -20.17 3.39
C ARG A 137 -25.25 -21.35 2.89
N MET A 138 -25.18 -21.70 1.61
CA MET A 138 -25.95 -22.84 1.09
C MET A 138 -25.58 -24.14 1.82
N ALA A 139 -24.30 -24.33 2.13
CA ALA A 139 -23.84 -25.46 2.92
C ALA A 139 -24.40 -25.43 4.36
N MET A 140 -24.29 -24.30 5.06
CA MET A 140 -24.83 -24.15 6.43
C MET A 140 -26.35 -24.26 6.49
N ASP A 141 -27.08 -23.69 5.53
CA ASP A 141 -28.54 -23.77 5.47
C ASP A 141 -29.01 -25.19 5.21
N SER A 142 -28.31 -25.94 4.34
CA SER A 142 -28.55 -27.37 4.12
C SER A 142 -28.38 -28.19 5.41
N VAL A 143 -27.33 -27.91 6.19
CA VAL A 143 -27.08 -28.56 7.48
C VAL A 143 -28.14 -28.16 8.50
N LEU A 144 -28.45 -26.87 8.67
CA LEU A 144 -29.46 -26.42 9.63
C LEU A 144 -30.85 -26.97 9.32
N LYS A 145 -31.20 -27.04 8.03
CA LYS A 145 -32.43 -27.64 7.55
C LYS A 145 -32.51 -29.14 7.86
N SER A 146 -31.40 -29.88 7.80
CA SER A 146 -31.39 -31.30 8.17
C SER A 146 -31.61 -31.51 9.67
N PHE A 147 -31.27 -30.53 10.51
CA PHE A 147 -31.57 -30.49 11.94
C PHE A 147 -32.92 -29.84 12.29
N GLY A 148 -33.72 -29.42 11.30
CA GLY A 148 -35.02 -28.77 11.53
C GLY A 148 -34.95 -27.38 12.16
N VAL A 149 -33.77 -26.75 12.14
CA VAL A 149 -33.54 -25.40 12.68
C VAL A 149 -33.62 -24.38 11.53
N ALA A 150 -34.37 -23.30 11.73
CA ALA A 150 -34.41 -22.19 10.78
C ALA A 150 -33.12 -21.37 10.85
N SER A 151 -32.51 -21.06 9.70
CA SER A 151 -31.28 -20.26 9.63
C SER A 151 -31.58 -18.76 9.80
N SER A 152 -30.74 -18.05 10.58
CA SER A 152 -30.86 -16.61 10.85
C SER A 152 -29.62 -15.81 10.46
N SER A 153 -28.75 -16.36 9.60
CA SER A 153 -27.53 -15.66 9.17
C SER A 153 -27.85 -14.56 8.16
N THR A 154 -27.51 -13.31 8.52
CA THR A 154 -27.64 -12.15 7.64
C THR A 154 -26.56 -12.20 6.56
N GLU A 155 -26.93 -12.51 5.32
CA GLU A 155 -26.01 -12.38 4.17
C GLU A 155 -25.75 -10.89 3.91
N LEU A 156 -24.52 -10.55 3.49
CA LEU A 156 -24.28 -9.27 2.81
C LEU A 156 -25.17 -9.23 1.57
N THR A 157 -26.10 -8.28 1.52
CA THR A 157 -26.98 -8.12 0.36
C THR A 157 -26.14 -7.84 -0.90
N PRO A 158 -26.66 -8.14 -2.10
CA PRO A 158 -25.98 -7.80 -3.35
C PRO A 158 -25.53 -6.32 -3.39
N GLU A 159 -26.36 -5.43 -2.85
CA GLU A 159 -26.10 -3.99 -2.76
C GLU A 159 -24.92 -3.70 -1.83
N ALA A 160 -24.84 -4.37 -0.68
CA ALA A 160 -23.72 -4.22 0.25
C ALA A 160 -22.39 -4.72 -0.36
N LYS A 161 -22.42 -5.79 -1.16
CA LYS A 161 -21.25 -6.30 -1.89
C LYS A 161 -20.75 -5.28 -2.92
N VAL A 162 -21.65 -4.66 -3.69
CA VAL A 162 -21.30 -3.60 -4.65
C VAL A 162 -20.73 -2.37 -3.94
N GLN A 163 -21.37 -1.93 -2.85
CA GLN A 163 -20.92 -0.77 -2.09
C GLN A 163 -19.53 -0.99 -1.48
N GLU A 164 -19.22 -2.20 -1.01
CA GLU A 164 -17.90 -2.54 -0.50
C GLU A 164 -16.82 -2.43 -1.58
N LEU A 165 -17.08 -2.94 -2.78
CA LEU A 165 -16.15 -2.80 -3.91
C LEU A 165 -15.95 -1.34 -4.30
N GLN A 166 -17.02 -0.54 -4.38
CA GLN A 166 -16.91 0.89 -4.67
C GLN A 166 -16.08 1.63 -3.62
N THR A 167 -16.30 1.33 -2.34
CA THR A 167 -15.53 1.91 -1.24
C THR A 167 -14.06 1.54 -1.35
N TYR A 168 -13.76 0.31 -1.77
CA TYR A 168 -12.39 -0.13 -1.99
C TYR A 168 -11.75 0.57 -3.21
N ASP A 169 -12.46 0.65 -4.33
CA ASP A 169 -11.99 1.30 -5.56
C ASP A 169 -11.73 2.80 -5.32
N GLU A 170 -12.56 3.48 -4.50
CA GLU A 170 -12.31 4.87 -4.10
C GLU A 170 -11.02 5.01 -3.28
N LYS A 171 -10.74 4.05 -2.38
CA LYS A 171 -9.48 4.05 -1.61
C LYS A 171 -8.28 3.84 -2.52
N VAL A 172 -8.37 2.93 -3.49
CA VAL A 172 -7.32 2.70 -4.49
C VAL A 172 -7.09 3.95 -5.32
N TYR A 173 -8.14 4.64 -5.76
CA TYR A 173 -8.02 5.90 -6.49
C TYR A 173 -7.30 6.98 -5.66
N ARG A 174 -7.70 7.19 -4.41
CA ARG A 174 -7.02 8.14 -3.52
C ARG A 174 -5.55 7.77 -3.33
N ALA A 175 -5.26 6.48 -3.20
CA ALA A 175 -3.91 5.98 -3.03
C ALA A 175 -3.05 6.16 -4.30
N SER A 176 -3.61 5.92 -5.48
CA SER A 176 -2.89 6.13 -6.74
C SER A 176 -2.56 7.61 -6.96
N VAL A 177 -3.48 8.52 -6.64
CA VAL A 177 -3.22 9.97 -6.69
C VAL A 177 -2.07 10.36 -5.76
N GLN A 178 -2.05 9.85 -4.53
CA GLN A 178 -0.96 10.12 -3.57
C GLN A 178 0.38 9.54 -4.06
N MET A 179 0.37 8.34 -4.62
CA MET A 179 1.55 7.72 -5.23
C MET A 179 2.11 8.59 -6.36
N TYR A 180 1.27 9.03 -7.31
CA TYR A 180 1.70 9.90 -8.41
C TYR A 180 2.23 11.26 -7.94
N ALA A 181 1.65 11.82 -6.88
CA ALA A 181 2.15 13.05 -6.27
C ALA A 181 3.58 12.86 -5.72
N SER A 182 3.82 11.78 -4.96
CA SER A 182 5.16 11.45 -4.46
C SER A 182 6.16 11.19 -5.59
N MET A 183 5.76 10.51 -6.67
CA MET A 183 6.63 10.31 -7.84
C MET A 183 7.00 11.63 -8.52
N SER A 184 6.06 12.58 -8.59
CA SER A 184 6.33 13.92 -9.13
C SER A 184 7.35 14.69 -8.26
N GLU A 185 7.29 14.54 -6.94
CA GLU A 185 8.30 15.11 -6.03
C GLU A 185 9.67 14.46 -6.22
N ASP A 186 9.71 13.14 -6.42
CA ASP A 186 10.95 12.43 -6.73
C ASP A 186 11.58 12.92 -8.04
N PHE A 187 10.78 13.05 -9.12
CA PHE A 187 11.23 13.63 -10.38
C PHE A 187 11.78 15.05 -10.22
N LYS A 188 11.13 15.88 -9.40
CA LYS A 188 11.61 17.21 -9.04
C LYS A 188 12.94 17.15 -8.29
N SER A 189 13.09 16.25 -7.32
CA SER A 189 14.34 16.07 -6.55
C SER A 189 15.51 15.58 -7.40
N LEU A 190 15.22 14.80 -8.46
CA LEU A 190 16.19 14.32 -9.44
C LEU A 190 16.56 15.37 -10.49
N GLY A 191 15.93 16.54 -10.48
CA GLY A 191 16.19 17.60 -11.45
C GLY A 191 15.66 17.27 -12.84
N ILE A 192 14.54 16.55 -12.95
CA ILE A 192 13.97 16.20 -14.24
C ILE A 192 13.25 17.42 -14.84
N PRO A 193 13.59 17.83 -16.08
CA PRO A 193 12.93 18.96 -16.75
C PRO A 193 11.40 18.83 -16.77
N PHE A 194 10.69 19.96 -16.76
CA PHE A 194 9.22 20.07 -16.65
C PHE A 194 8.60 19.61 -15.33
N PHE A 195 9.33 18.89 -14.47
CA PHE A 195 8.90 18.59 -13.09
C PHE A 195 9.49 19.55 -12.05
N VAL A 196 10.57 20.26 -12.43
CA VAL A 196 11.21 21.29 -11.59
C VAL A 196 10.51 22.65 -11.68
N ILE A 197 9.89 22.95 -12.83
CA ILE A 197 9.15 24.19 -13.11
C ILE A 197 7.65 24.03 -12.83
N THR A 198 6.94 25.13 -12.57
CA THR A 198 5.48 25.14 -12.46
C THR A 198 4.81 25.34 -13.82
N GLU A 199 3.50 25.12 -13.87
CA GLU A 199 2.66 25.39 -15.05
C GLU A 199 2.76 26.87 -15.47
N GLU A 200 2.88 27.80 -14.51
CA GLU A 200 2.99 29.23 -14.79
C GLU A 200 4.35 29.63 -15.40
N GLU A 201 5.39 28.85 -15.12
CA GLU A 201 6.75 29.08 -15.64
C GLU A 201 6.96 28.49 -17.02
N PHE A 202 6.07 27.61 -17.47
CA PHE A 202 6.19 26.95 -18.77
C PHE A 202 5.73 27.88 -19.90
N PRO A 203 6.55 28.05 -20.97
CA PRO A 203 6.13 28.82 -22.14
C PRO A 203 5.16 27.99 -22.99
N GLY A 204 3.88 28.00 -22.64
CA GLY A 204 2.83 27.30 -23.36
C GLY A 204 1.48 27.33 -22.64
N ASP A 205 0.50 26.66 -23.23
CA ASP A 205 -0.76 26.40 -22.54
C ASP A 205 -0.63 25.17 -21.62
N LYS A 206 -1.65 24.99 -20.77
CA LYS A 206 -1.73 23.89 -19.82
C LYS A 206 -1.62 22.52 -20.52
N ASP A 207 -2.28 22.38 -21.66
CA ASP A 207 -2.31 21.12 -22.39
C ASP A 207 -0.94 20.76 -22.96
N ALA A 208 -0.20 21.73 -23.52
CA ALA A 208 1.17 21.52 -23.93
C ALA A 208 2.08 21.17 -22.76
N PHE A 209 1.89 21.79 -21.59
CA PHE A 209 2.67 21.46 -20.40
C PHE A 209 2.45 20.02 -19.92
N LEU A 210 1.19 19.57 -19.91
CA LEU A 210 0.85 18.18 -19.57
C LEU A 210 1.42 17.20 -20.60
N GLU A 211 1.36 17.55 -21.88
CA GLU A 211 1.89 16.71 -22.96
C GLU A 211 3.41 16.53 -22.86
N VAL A 212 4.18 17.58 -22.56
CA VAL A 212 5.63 17.44 -22.38
C VAL A 212 6.00 16.63 -21.13
N ARG A 213 5.24 16.78 -20.04
CA ARG A 213 5.44 15.96 -18.83
C ARG A 213 5.13 14.49 -19.11
N LYS A 214 4.07 14.20 -19.87
CA LYS A 214 3.72 12.85 -20.31
C LYS A 214 4.86 12.24 -21.13
N LYS A 215 5.40 12.97 -22.11
CA LYS A 215 6.55 12.51 -22.92
C LYS A 215 7.79 12.22 -22.08
N VAL A 216 8.06 13.02 -21.04
CA VAL A 216 9.15 12.73 -20.09
C VAL A 216 8.91 11.42 -19.35
N VAL A 217 7.68 11.17 -18.87
CA VAL A 217 7.35 9.94 -18.15
C VAL A 217 7.51 8.73 -19.07
N GLU A 218 7.01 8.80 -20.31
CA GLU A 218 7.19 7.75 -21.33
C GLU A 218 8.67 7.46 -21.59
N LEU A 219 9.48 8.52 -21.79
CA LEU A 219 10.92 8.38 -21.97
C LEU A 219 11.60 7.71 -20.77
N ILE A 220 11.23 8.08 -19.54
CA ILE A 220 11.79 7.46 -18.33
C ILE A 220 11.37 5.99 -18.26
N ASP A 221 10.15 5.66 -18.66
CA ASP A 221 9.66 4.29 -18.70
C ASP A 221 10.46 3.43 -19.68
N ASP A 222 10.80 3.96 -20.86
CA ASP A 222 11.64 3.29 -21.86
C ASP A 222 13.09 3.09 -21.37
N LEU A 223 13.58 3.97 -20.50
CA LEU A 223 14.95 3.93 -19.97
C LEU A 223 15.12 3.03 -18.74
N THR A 224 14.04 2.62 -18.07
CA THR A 224 14.08 1.96 -16.74
C THR A 224 13.50 0.55 -16.74
#